data_AF-A0A4P9UN60-F1
#
_entry.id   AF-A0A4P9UN60-F1
#
_cell.length_a   1.000
_cell.length_b   1.000
_cell.length_c   1.000
_cell.angle_alpha   90.00
_cell.angle_beta   90.00
_cell.angle_gamma   90.00
#
_symmetry.space_group_name_H-M   'P 1'
#
loop_
_entity.id
_entity.type
_entity.pdbx_description
1 polymer ?
#
loop_
_entity_poly.entity_id
_entity_poly.type
_entity_poly.pdbx_seq_one_letter_code
_entity_poly.pdbx_strand_id
1 'polypeptide(L)'
;MSAGPKALVLDDSIQQRFGKKMPGVSSHFDHTTGRHVMGQQVLTLGLSCEAGFVPLDSELYISQTRAQPLTQAFQDGRSIVAKRYAAAQ
;
A
#
# COMPACT_ATOMS: atom_id res chain seq x y z
N MET A 1 10.09 3.07 35.33
CA MET A 1 9.07 3.66 34.45
C MET A 1 8.38 2.51 33.75
N SER A 2 7.08 2.27 33.97
CA SER A 2 6.37 1.30 33.15
C SER A 2 6.24 1.90 31.75
N ALA A 3 6.52 1.12 30.72
CA ALA A 3 6.24 1.57 29.36
C ALA A 3 4.75 1.86 29.24
N GLY A 4 4.40 3.02 28.69
CA GLY A 4 3.02 3.34 28.34
C GLY A 4 2.37 2.32 27.40
N PRO A 5 1.06 2.41 27.19
CA PRO A 5 0.33 1.48 26.35
C PRO A 5 0.94 1.42 24.93
N LYS A 6 0.99 0.20 24.38
CA LYS A 6 1.48 -0.07 23.02
C LYS A 6 0.46 -0.90 22.28
N ALA A 7 0.28 -0.61 20.99
CA ALA A 7 -0.63 -1.34 20.13
C ALA A 7 0.01 -1.57 18.75
N LEU A 8 -0.28 -2.74 18.17
CA LEU A 8 -0.09 -2.96 16.74
C LEU A 8 -1.33 -2.44 16.02
N VAL A 9 -1.13 -1.58 15.03
CA VAL A 9 -2.19 -0.96 14.23
C VAL A 9 -1.99 -1.38 12.78
N LEU A 10 -3.09 -1.82 12.16
CA LEU A 10 -3.19 -2.01 10.72
C LEU A 10 -4.01 -0.85 10.17
N ASP A 11 -3.44 -0.11 9.23
CA ASP A 11 -4.08 1.03 8.56
C ASP A 11 -3.91 0.91 7.06
N ASP A 12 -4.96 1.13 6.29
CA ASP A 12 -4.91 1.18 4.84
C ASP A 12 -5.05 2.62 4.33
N SER A 13 -4.05 3.07 3.58
CA SER A 13 -4.00 4.42 3.05
C SER A 13 -3.91 4.39 1.52
N ILE A 14 -4.62 5.29 0.85
CA ILE A 14 -4.58 5.43 -0.61
C ILE A 14 -3.66 6.60 -0.97
N GLN A 15 -2.49 6.30 -1.52
CA GLN A 15 -1.67 7.32 -2.15
C GLN A 15 -2.20 7.60 -3.56
N GLN A 16 -2.91 8.71 -3.73
CA GLN A 16 -3.42 9.11 -5.05
C GLN A 16 -2.28 9.36 -6.03
N ARG A 17 -2.35 8.68 -7.18
CA ARG A 17 -1.33 8.70 -8.23
C ARG A 17 -2.00 8.58 -9.58
N PHE A 18 -1.49 9.32 -10.56
CA PHE A 18 -2.09 9.41 -11.89
C PHE A 18 -1.04 9.10 -12.96
N GLY A 19 -1.39 8.24 -13.92
CA GLY A 19 -0.53 7.91 -15.05
C GLY A 19 -0.81 6.53 -15.62
N LYS A 20 -0.94 6.44 -16.94
CA LYS A 20 -1.24 5.17 -17.66
C LYS A 20 -0.09 4.14 -17.63
N LYS A 21 1.08 4.55 -17.14
CA LYS A 21 2.31 3.73 -17.11
C LYS A 21 2.86 3.59 -15.70
N MET A 22 2.07 3.89 -14.67
CA MET A 22 2.51 3.78 -13.28
C MET A 22 2.07 2.43 -12.70
N PRO A 23 2.98 1.46 -12.51
CA PRO A 23 2.62 0.14 -12.02
C PRO A 23 2.09 0.17 -10.59
N GLY A 24 1.21 -0.77 -10.28
CA GLY A 24 0.63 -0.90 -8.93
C GLY A 24 -0.44 0.15 -8.61
N VAL A 25 -0.82 0.98 -9.59
CA VAL A 25 -1.96 1.89 -9.48
C VAL A 25 -3.22 1.19 -9.96
N SER A 26 -4.28 1.28 -9.17
CA SER A 26 -5.63 0.81 -9.51
C SER A 26 -6.69 1.79 -8.98
N SER A 27 -7.96 1.51 -9.27
CA SER A 27 -9.08 2.29 -8.76
C SER A 27 -9.50 1.76 -7.39
N HIS A 28 -9.62 2.64 -6.41
CA HIS A 28 -10.03 2.34 -5.03
C HIS A 28 -11.13 3.30 -4.59
N PHE A 29 -12.04 2.86 -3.73
CA PHE A 29 -13.03 3.77 -3.14
C PHE A 29 -12.38 4.49 -1.95
N ASP A 30 -12.26 5.81 -2.05
CA ASP A 30 -11.74 6.64 -0.97
C ASP A 30 -12.91 7.11 -0.10
N HIS A 31 -13.01 6.55 1.11
CA HIS A 31 -14.05 6.89 2.08
C HIS A 31 -13.94 8.32 2.61
N THR A 32 -12.75 8.94 2.58
CA THR A 32 -12.58 10.34 3.01
C THR A 32 -13.23 11.30 2.02
N THR A 33 -13.14 11.02 0.73
CA THR A 33 -13.73 11.87 -0.32
C THR A 33 -15.05 11.34 -0.89
N GLY A 34 -15.48 10.14 -0.50
CA GLY A 34 -16.73 9.51 -0.92
C GLY A 34 -16.77 9.12 -2.40
N ARG A 35 -15.61 8.89 -3.04
CA ARG A 35 -15.52 8.63 -4.48
C ARG A 35 -14.41 7.65 -4.82
N HIS A 36 -14.49 7.06 -6.01
CA HIS A 36 -13.37 6.29 -6.54
C HIS A 36 -12.24 7.20 -7.00
N VAL A 37 -11.02 6.86 -6.59
CA VAL A 37 -9.78 7.55 -6.97
C VAL A 37 -8.77 6.54 -7.53
N MET A 38 -7.90 7.01 -8.42
CA MET A 38 -6.74 6.23 -8.86
C MET A 38 -5.60 6.41 -7.87
N GLY A 39 -5.00 5.32 -7.43
CA GLY A 39 -3.89 5.37 -6.49
C GLY A 39 -3.27 4.01 -6.20
N GLN A 40 -2.27 4.03 -5.33
CA GLN A 40 -1.70 2.83 -4.73
C GLN A 40 -2.31 2.72 -3.33
N GLN A 41 -3.02 1.63 -3.05
CA GLN A 41 -3.46 1.33 -1.69
C GLN A 41 -2.33 0.59 -0.95
N VAL A 42 -1.96 1.10 0.21
CA VAL A 42 -0.87 0.57 1.04
C VAL A 42 -1.45 0.18 2.38
N LEU A 43 -1.35 -1.10 2.73
CA LEU A 43 -1.63 -1.59 4.08
C LEU A 43 -0.35 -1.45 4.91
N THR A 44 -0.40 -0.70 6.01
CA THR A 44 0.73 -0.47 6.91
C THR A 44 0.46 -1.14 8.25
N LEU A 45 1.40 -1.99 8.68
CA LEU A 45 1.49 -2.44 10.08
C LEU A 45 2.42 -1.48 10.81
N GLY A 46 1.95 -0.89 11.91
CA GLY A 46 2.80 -0.06 12.75
C GLY A 46 2.60 -0.28 14.24
N LEU A 47 3.63 0.10 14.99
CA LEU A 47 3.62 0.13 16.45
C LEU A 47 3.24 1.54 16.89
N SER A 48 2.09 1.67 17.53
CA SER A 48 1.65 2.89 18.20
C SER A 48 2.05 2.83 19.67
N CYS A 49 2.69 3.88 20.18
CA CYS A 49 3.10 4.03 21.56
C CYS A 49 3.14 5.51 21.96
N GLU A 50 3.45 5.81 23.22
CA GLU A 50 3.54 7.21 23.71
C GLU A 50 4.52 8.10 22.93
N ALA A 51 5.58 7.51 22.37
CA ALA A 51 6.55 8.24 21.55
C ALA A 51 6.04 8.54 20.12
N GLY A 52 4.88 7.98 19.74
CA GLY A 52 4.27 8.11 18.42
C GLY A 52 4.10 6.78 17.71
N PHE A 53 4.09 6.85 16.38
CA PHE A 53 3.84 5.71 15.49
C PHE A 53 5.09 5.35 14.70
N VAL A 54 5.46 4.07 14.71
CA VAL A 54 6.58 3.53 13.93
C VAL A 54 6.02 2.51 12.92
N PRO A 55 6.14 2.75 11.60
CA PRO A 55 5.80 1.75 10.61
C PRO A 55 6.79 0.57 10.72
N LEU A 56 6.25 -0.64 10.86
CA LEU A 56 7.02 -1.87 10.98
C LEU A 56 7.11 -2.61 9.65
N ASP A 57 5.99 -2.67 8.92
CA ASP A 57 5.92 -3.26 7.59
C ASP A 57 4.80 -2.63 6.75
N SER A 58 4.85 -2.85 5.44
CA SER A 58 3.85 -2.37 4.51
C SER A 58 3.72 -3.28 3.29
N GLU A 59 2.49 -3.52 2.85
CA GLU A 59 2.19 -4.26 1.63
C GLU A 59 1.30 -3.44 0.69
N LEU A 60 1.49 -3.66 -0.61
CA LEU A 60 0.66 -3.04 -1.64
C LEU A 60 -0.58 -3.89 -1.88
N TYR A 61 -1.70 -3.22 -2.17
CA TYR A 61 -2.91 -3.85 -2.67
C TYR A 61 -3.29 -3.23 -4.02
N ILE A 62 -3.45 -4.08 -5.04
CA ILE A 62 -3.83 -3.69 -6.40
C ILE A 62 -5.21 -4.27 -6.69
N SER A 63 -6.22 -3.43 -6.86
CA SER A 63 -7.56 -3.88 -7.21
C SER A 63 -7.62 -4.31 -8.68
N GLN A 64 -8.57 -5.18 -9.01
CA GLN A 64 -8.82 -5.59 -10.41
C GLN A 64 -9.46 -4.46 -11.26
N THR A 65 -9.84 -3.34 -10.64
CA THR A 65 -10.53 -2.24 -11.33
C THR A 65 -9.52 -1.20 -11.81
N ARG A 66 -9.43 -1.01 -13.13
CA ARG A 66 -8.54 -0.03 -13.78
C ARG A 66 -7.06 -0.17 -13.37
N ALA A 67 -6.63 -1.38 -13.02
CA ALA A 67 -5.23 -1.70 -12.73
C ALA A 67 -4.33 -1.30 -13.91
N GLN A 68 -3.27 -0.57 -13.62
CA GLN A 68 -2.25 -0.22 -14.60
C GLN A 68 -1.23 -1.36 -14.70
N PRO A 69 -0.95 -1.88 -15.91
CA PRO A 69 -0.03 -2.99 -16.08
C PRO A 69 1.42 -2.55 -15.82
N LEU A 70 2.28 -3.54 -15.58
CA LEU A 70 3.72 -3.33 -15.68
C LEU A 70 4.06 -2.86 -17.10
N THR A 71 4.91 -1.82 -17.20
CA THR A 71 5.42 -1.38 -18.50
C THR A 71 6.45 -2.37 -19.07
N GLN A 72 7.14 -3.09 -18.19
CA GLN A 72 8.07 -4.17 -18.51
C GLN A 72 8.00 -5.22 -17.41
N ALA A 73 8.03 -6.50 -17.77
CA ALA A 73 8.06 -7.59 -16.81
C ALA A 73 9.37 -7.57 -15.99
N PHE A 74 9.29 -8.04 -14.75
CA PHE A 74 10.50 -8.28 -13.95
C PHE A 74 11.34 -9.39 -14.59
N GLN A 75 12.65 -9.17 -14.69
CA GLN A 75 13.54 -10.08 -15.42
C GLN A 75 13.57 -11.50 -14.83
N ASP A 76 13.70 -11.62 -13.51
CA ASP A 76 13.82 -12.92 -12.83
C ASP A 76 12.87 -13.08 -11.63
N GLY A 77 12.04 -12.06 -11.33
CA GLY A 77 11.08 -12.08 -10.22
C GLY A 77 11.70 -12.10 -8.81
N ARG A 78 13.04 -12.03 -8.67
CA ARG A 78 13.71 -12.21 -7.37
C ARG A 78 13.81 -10.94 -6.54
N SER A 79 13.71 -9.77 -7.19
CA SER A 79 13.73 -8.49 -6.49
C SER A 79 12.56 -8.37 -5.51
N ILE A 80 12.75 -7.63 -4.41
CA ILE A 80 11.69 -7.43 -3.42
C ILE A 80 10.45 -6.77 -4.04
N VAL A 81 10.66 -5.85 -4.99
CA VAL A 81 9.58 -5.18 -5.73
C VAL A 81 8.79 -6.20 -6.55
N ALA A 82 9.46 -7.13 -7.22
CA ALA A 82 8.78 -8.17 -8.00
C ALA A 82 7.95 -9.11 -7.12
N LYS A 83 8.52 -9.53 -5.98
CA LYS A 83 7.83 -10.39 -5.02
C LYS A 83 6.59 -9.71 -4.43
N ARG A 84 6.72 -8.47 -3.98
CA ARG A 84 5.61 -7.68 -3.44
C ARG A 84 4.55 -7.38 -4.49
N TYR A 85 4.96 -7.03 -5.71
CA TYR A 85 4.02 -6.82 -6.82
C TYR A 85 3.21 -8.08 -7.14
N ALA A 86 3.84 -9.26 -7.12
CA ALA A 86 3.15 -10.53 -7.34
C ALA A 86 2.17 -10.87 -6.21
N ALA A 87 2.50 -10.53 -4.96
CA ALA A 87 1.62 -10.73 -3.81
C ALA A 87 0.47 -9.71 -3.71
N ALA A 88 0.62 -8.55 -4.37
CA ALA A 88 -0.33 -7.44 -4.30
C ALA A 88 -1.55 -7.57 -5.24
N GLN A 89 -1.59 -8.58 -6.12
CA GLN A 89 -2.63 -8.79 -7.14
C GLN A 89 -3.76 -9.70 -6.69
#